data_AF-A0A6C1B1B9-F1
#
_entry.id   AF-A0A6C1B1B9-F1
#
_cell.length_a   1.000
_cell.length_b   1.000
_cell.length_c   1.000
_cell.angle_alpha   90.00
_cell.angle_beta   90.00
_cell.angle_gamma   90.00
#
_symmetry.space_group_name_H-M   'P 1'
#
loop_
_entity.id
_entity.type
_entity.pdbx_description
1 polymer ?
#
loop_
_entity_poly.entity_id
_entity_poly.type
_entity_poly.pdbx_seq_one_letter_code
_entity_poly.pdbx_strand_id
1 'polypeptide(L)' 'MARRKKGIPGVSFSWKRATGLSAAKGKLSRQIGIPLTKSGRQRKIGKAVGCCVPFTFLLVGFFLAAAGVGHVLKEVLA' A
#
# COMPACT_ATOMS: atom_id res chain seq x y z
N MET A 1 -2.68 -3.94 -10.77
CA MET A 1 -2.09 -4.70 -11.89
C MET A 1 -2.87 -4.40 -13.15
N ALA A 2 -2.36 -3.51 -14.00
CA ALA A 2 -2.88 -3.34 -15.34
C ALA A 2 -2.38 -4.52 -16.18
N ARG A 3 -3.22 -5.55 -16.34
CA ARG A 3 -2.94 -6.64 -17.27
C ARG A 3 -2.99 -6.06 -18.69
N ARG A 4 -1.95 -6.26 -19.51
CA ARG A 4 -2.00 -5.97 -20.96
C ARG A 4 -3.27 -6.57 -21.54
N LYS A 5 -4.12 -5.74 -22.15
CA LYS A 5 -5.35 -6.20 -22.81
C LYS A 5 -4.98 -6.85 -24.14
N LYS A 6 -5.00 -8.18 -24.18
CA LYS A 6 -5.09 -8.95 -25.43
C LYS A 6 -6.58 -9.24 -25.64
N GLY A 7 -7.33 -8.25 -26.12
CA GLY A 7 -8.77 -8.42 -26.39
C GLY A 7 -9.63 -7.19 -26.10
N ILE A 8 -10.78 -7.17 -26.80
CA ILE A 8 -11.82 -6.15 -26.81
C ILE A 8 -12.18 -5.74 -25.35
N PRO A 9 -12.24 -4.44 -25.04
CA PRO A 9 -12.62 -3.96 -23.71
C PRO A 9 -14.03 -4.46 -23.36
N GLY A 10 -14.14 -5.29 -22.33
CA GLY A 10 -15.43 -5.86 -21.86
C GLY A 10 -15.46 -7.38 -21.82
N VAL A 11 -14.64 -8.05 -22.64
CA VAL A 11 -14.59 -9.53 -22.73
C VAL A 11 -13.21 -10.07 -22.35
N SER A 12 -12.81 -9.89 -21.08
CA SER A 12 -11.61 -10.54 -20.57
C SER A 12 -11.93 -12.00 -20.19
N PHE A 13 -12.03 -12.88 -21.17
CA PHE A 13 -12.23 -14.30 -20.88
C PHE A 13 -11.02 -14.84 -20.11
N SER A 14 -11.29 -15.52 -19.01
CA SER A 14 -10.26 -16.14 -18.18
C SER A 14 -10.74 -17.51 -17.76
N TRP A 15 -9.96 -18.52 -18.09
CA TRP A 15 -10.19 -19.90 -17.67
C TRP A 15 -10.38 -20.02 -16.16
N LYS A 16 -9.67 -19.23 -15.35
CA LYS A 16 -9.82 -19.23 -13.88
C LYS A 16 -11.18 -18.67 -13.40
N ARG A 17 -11.88 -17.89 -14.22
CA ARG A 17 -13.26 -17.44 -13.96
C ARG A 17 -14.26 -18.48 -14.46
N ALA A 18 -14.04 -19.04 -15.65
CA ALA A 18 -14.89 -20.08 -16.24
C ALA A 18 -14.92 -21.35 -15.37
N THR A 19 -13.79 -21.76 -14.80
CA THR A 19 -13.70 -22.91 -13.89
C THR A 19 -14.21 -22.62 -12.47
N GLY A 20 -14.73 -21.42 -12.18
CA GLY A 20 -15.25 -21.05 -10.85
C GLY A 20 -14.18 -20.84 -9.77
N LEU A 21 -12.90 -21.12 -10.03
CA LEU A 21 -11.81 -21.00 -9.06
C LEU A 21 -11.68 -19.58 -8.49
N SER A 22 -11.94 -18.56 -9.31
CA SER A 22 -11.94 -17.16 -8.87
C SER A 22 -13.10 -16.84 -7.92
N ALA A 23 -14.27 -17.44 -8.14
CA ALA A 23 -15.45 -17.22 -7.29
C ALA A 23 -15.27 -17.92 -5.94
N ALA A 24 -14.72 -19.15 -5.93
CA ALA A 24 -14.42 -19.89 -4.71
C ALA A 24 -13.48 -19.12 -3.77
N LYS A 25 -12.38 -18.56 -4.29
CA LYS A 25 -11.45 -17.72 -3.50
C LYS A 25 -12.15 -16.49 -2.91
N GLY A 26 -13.08 -15.89 -3.64
CA GLY A 26 -13.86 -14.75 -3.17
C GLY A 26 -14.88 -15.11 -2.09
N LYS A 27 -15.50 -16.29 -2.18
CA LYS A 27 -16.41 -16.81 -1.14
C LYS A 27 -15.63 -17.11 0.15
N LEU A 28 -14.54 -17.86 0.03
CA LEU A 28 -13.69 -18.21 1.18
C LEU A 28 -13.11 -16.97 1.85
N SER A 29 -12.63 -15.99 1.07
CA SER A 29 -12.11 -14.72 1.62
C SER A 29 -13.17 -13.91 2.39
N ARG A 30 -14.45 -14.02 2.04
CA ARG A 30 -15.56 -13.38 2.76
C ARG A 30 -15.92 -14.13 4.04
N GLN A 31 -15.84 -15.45 4.04
CA GLN A 31 -16.07 -16.27 5.22
C GLN A 31 -14.97 -16.09 6.28
N ILE A 32 -13.69 -16.08 5.86
CA ILE A 32 -12.56 -15.95 6.79
C ILE A 32 -12.19 -14.49 7.13
N GLY A 33 -12.79 -13.49 6.46
CA GLY A 33 -12.49 -12.06 6.66
C GLY A 33 -11.10 -11.58 6.18
N ILE A 34 -10.22 -12.49 5.79
CA ILE A 34 -8.84 -12.24 5.37
C ILE A 34 -8.74 -12.29 3.83
N PRO A 35 -8.12 -11.30 3.18
CA PRO A 35 -7.90 -11.32 1.74
C PRO A 35 -6.90 -12.41 1.35
N LEU A 36 -7.39 -13.42 0.62
CA LEU A 36 -6.56 -14.49 0.07
C LEU A 36 -5.73 -14.07 -1.15
N THR A 37 -5.98 -12.88 -1.69
CA THR A 37 -5.24 -12.36 -2.84
C THR A 37 -4.08 -11.47 -2.39
N LYS A 38 -2.94 -11.58 -3.07
CA LYS A 38 -1.79 -10.68 -2.86
C LYS A 38 -2.21 -9.22 -2.97
N SER A 39 -2.97 -8.87 -4.01
CA SER A 39 -3.47 -7.51 -4.23
C SER A 39 -4.42 -7.02 -3.13
N GLY A 40 -5.30 -7.88 -2.61
CA GLY A 40 -6.17 -7.53 -1.49
C GLY A 40 -5.39 -7.25 -0.21
N ARG A 41 -4.36 -8.04 0.08
CA ARG A 41 -3.47 -7.84 1.23
C ARG A 41 -2.67 -6.54 1.11
N GLN A 42 -2.10 -6.28 -0.08
CA GLN A 42 -1.38 -5.04 -0.36
C GLN A 42 -2.28 -3.80 -0.21
N ARG A 43 -3.57 -3.87 -0.57
CA ARG A 43 -4.52 -2.78 -0.32
C ARG A 43 -4.81 -2.57 1.17
N LYS A 44 -4.95 -3.64 1.97
CA LYS A 44 -5.16 -3.52 3.43
C LYS A 44 -3.91 -2.93 4.11
N ILE A 45 -2.73 -3.46 3.81
CA ILE A 45 -1.46 -2.97 4.38
C ILE A 45 -1.15 -1.56 3.89
N GLY A 46 -1.33 -1.28 2.60
CA GLY A 46 -1.09 0.05 2.05
C GLY A 46 -1.97 1.13 2.67
N LYS A 47 -3.22 0.83 3.04
CA LYS A 47 -4.07 1.75 3.81
C LYS A 47 -3.56 2.01 5.22
N ALA A 48 -3.04 0.97 5.90
CA ALA A 48 -2.51 1.10 7.25
C ALA A 48 -1.15 1.85 7.26
N VAL A 49 -0.28 1.54 6.31
CA VAL A 49 1.09 2.09 6.23
C VAL A 49 1.12 3.48 5.58
N GLY A 50 0.20 3.75 4.66
CA GLY A 50 0.21 4.96 3.84
C GLY A 50 0.07 6.28 4.60
N CYS A 51 -0.55 6.29 5.79
CA CYS A 51 -0.70 7.49 6.60
C CYS A 51 0.49 7.68 7.58
N CYS A 52 0.97 6.60 8.20
CA CYS A 52 2.04 6.69 9.19
C CYS A 52 3.41 7.00 8.58
N VAL A 53 3.73 6.46 7.40
CA VAL A 53 5.05 6.66 6.76
C VAL A 53 5.36 8.12 6.41
N PRO A 54 4.48 8.89 5.75
CA PRO A 54 4.76 10.30 5.49
C PRO A 54 4.80 11.12 6.79
N PHE A 55 3.95 10.78 7.77
CA PHE A 55 3.91 11.49 9.04
C PHE A 55 5.20 11.31 9.85
N THR A 56 5.74 10.08 9.93
CA THR A 56 7.02 9.84 10.61
C THR A 56 8.19 10.49 9.87
N PHE A 57 8.19 10.48 8.54
CA PHE A 57 9.23 11.16 7.75
C PHE A 57 9.24 12.68 7.98
N LEU A 58 8.06 13.29 8.02
CA LEU A 58 7.91 14.72 8.30
C LEU A 58 8.35 15.06 9.73
N LEU A 59 7.95 14.27 10.72
CA LEU A 59 8.37 14.50 12.11
C LEU A 59 9.88 14.32 12.29
N VAL A 60 10.47 13.25 11.78
CA VAL A 60 11.92 13.00 11.89
C VAL A 60 12.72 14.10 11.16
N GLY A 61 12.29 14.50 9.96
CA GLY A 61 12.90 15.59 9.22
C GLY A 61 12.81 16.92 9.96
N PHE A 62 11.66 17.21 10.59
CA PHE A 62 11.45 18.41 11.39
C PHE A 62 12.35 18.46 12.63
N PHE A 63 12.42 17.36 13.40
CA PHE A 63 13.29 17.28 14.58
C PHE A 63 14.77 17.35 14.24
N LEU A 64 15.21 16.73 13.13
CA LEU A 64 16.59 16.79 12.68
C LEU A 64 16.99 18.22 12.25
N ALA A 65 16.10 18.91 11.53
CA ALA A 65 16.32 20.31 11.16
C ALA A 65 16.36 21.23 12.40
N ALA A 66 15.43 21.06 13.35
CA ALA A 66 15.40 21.86 14.58
C ALA A 66 16.64 21.65 15.46
N ALA A 67 17.11 20.41 15.61
CA ALA A 67 18.33 20.10 16.36
C ALA A 67 19.59 20.67 15.67
N GLY A 68 19.66 20.60 14.33
CA GLY A 68 20.77 21.16 13.56
C GLY A 68 20.88 22.68 13.71
N VAL A 69 19.76 23.41 13.64
CA VAL A 69 19.74 24.87 13.83
C VAL A 69 20.17 25.26 15.26
N GLY A 70 19.73 24.50 16.27
CA GLY A 70 20.13 24.73 17.66
C GLY A 70 21.63 24.51 17.93
N HIS A 71 22.25 23.53 17.25
CA HIS A 71 23.69 23.28 17.36
C HIS A 71 24.50 24.39 16.67
N VAL A 72 24.11 24.81 15.47
CA VAL A 72 24.79 25.89 14.73
C VAL A 72 24.67 27.23 15.46
N LEU A 73 23.52 27.53 16.05
CA LEU A 73 23.34 28.79 16.79
C LEU A 73 24.19 28.85 18.07
N LYS A 74 24.43 27.70 18.73
CA LYS A 74 25.32 27.63 19.89
C LYS A 74 26.80 27.81 19.52
N GLU A 75 27.21 27.34 18.34
CA GLU A 75 28.58 27.56 17.87
C GLU A 75 28.83 28.97 17.34
N VAL A 76 27.80 29.68 16.90
CA VAL A 76 27.92 31.07 16.42
C VAL A 76 27.80 32.10 17.56
N LEU A 77 27.18 31.72 18.68
CA LEU A 77 26.96 32.59 19.85
C LEU A 77 27.94 32.33 21.02
N ALA A 78 28.77 31.27 20.93
CA ALA A 78 29.87 30.99 21.86
C ALA A 78 31.19 31.55 21.32
#